data_AF-A0A923I7D2-F1
#
_entry.id   AF-A0A923I7D2-F1
#
_cell.length_a   1.000
_cell.length_b   1.000
_cell.length_c   1.000
_cell.angle_alpha   90.00
_cell.angle_beta   90.00
_cell.angle_gamma   90.00
#
_symmetry.space_group_name_H-M   'P 1'
#
loop_
_entity.id
_entity.type
_entity.pdbx_description
1 polymer ?
#
loop_
_entity_poly.entity_id
_entity_poly.type
_entity_poly.pdbx_seq_one_letter_code
_entity_poly.pdbx_strand_id
1 'polypeptide(L)'
;MDSSVKRFLTEMADRAAAVAEGAKDAVAGAGKVVGEKKDAAMLRLDLLRLRSECESRFSEIGRTFYLMNAGAWPSGGETAEHRIESLLGEVGEREMQVSDILRRLSELSGKSACPSCGKPCDAGAAYCPACGKPLKG
;
A
#
# COMPACT_ATOMS: atom_id res chain seq x y z
N MET A 1 4.33 -18.04 -0.07
CA MET A 1 3.49 -17.53 -1.18
C MET A 1 3.45 -18.57 -2.27
N ASP A 2 2.28 -19.17 -2.45
CA ASP A 2 2.04 -20.33 -3.32
C ASP A 2 2.40 -20.04 -4.79
N SER A 3 3.14 -20.95 -5.42
CA SER A 3 3.65 -20.84 -6.80
C SER A 3 2.53 -20.62 -7.82
N SER A 4 1.33 -21.14 -7.52
CA SER A 4 0.14 -21.03 -8.36
C SER A 4 -0.41 -19.60 -8.37
N VAL A 5 -0.31 -18.89 -7.24
CA VAL A 5 -0.74 -17.49 -7.12
C VAL A 5 0.18 -16.57 -7.92
N LYS A 6 1.50 -16.82 -7.88
CA LYS A 6 2.45 -16.07 -8.72
C LYS A 6 2.17 -16.28 -10.20
N ARG A 7 1.96 -17.53 -10.63
CA ARG A 7 1.69 -17.87 -12.04
C ARG A 7 0.39 -17.23 -12.55
N PHE A 8 -0.67 -17.26 -11.75
CA PHE A 8 -1.95 -16.65 -12.10
C PHE A 8 -1.85 -15.13 -12.27
N LEU A 9 -1.12 -14.46 -11.37
CA LEU A 9 -0.89 -13.01 -11.47
C LEU A 9 -0.07 -12.63 -12.71
N THR A 10 0.93 -13.45 -13.06
CA THR A 10 1.72 -13.24 -14.29
C THR A 10 0.86 -13.46 -15.55
N GLU A 11 0.06 -14.52 -15.61
CA GLU A 11 -0.83 -14.78 -16.75
C GLU A 11 -1.91 -13.70 -16.92
N MET A 12 -2.45 -13.16 -15.81
CA MET A 12 -3.38 -12.03 -15.88
C MET A 12 -2.70 -10.75 -16.37
N ALA A 13 -1.46 -10.50 -15.96
CA ALA A 13 -0.68 -9.35 -16.43
C ALA A 13 -0.36 -9.45 -17.93
N ASP A 14 0.02 -10.64 -18.42
CA ASP A 14 0.32 -10.87 -19.83
C ASP A 14 -0.93 -10.73 -20.72
N ARG A 15 -2.09 -11.20 -20.25
CA ARG A 15 -3.37 -11.02 -20.96
C ARG A 15 -3.83 -9.57 -20.96
N ALA A 16 -3.62 -8.83 -19.88
CA ALA A 16 -3.90 -7.40 -19.84
C ALA A 16 -2.99 -6.60 -20.79
N ALA A 17 -1.72 -7.02 -20.95
CA ALA A 17 -0.79 -6.43 -21.90
C ALA A 17 -1.19 -6.73 -23.36
N ALA A 18 -1.63 -7.95 -23.68
CA ALA A 18 -2.07 -8.33 -25.01
C ALA A 18 -3.33 -7.56 -25.47
N VAL A 19 -4.28 -7.28 -24.57
CA VAL A 19 -5.46 -6.45 -24.85
C VAL A 19 -5.07 -4.97 -25.06
N ALA A 20 -4.03 -4.49 -24.36
CA ALA A 20 -3.49 -3.16 -24.57
C ALA A 20 -2.77 -3.01 -25.92
N GLU A 21 -2.16 -4.09 -26.42
CA GLU A 21 -1.48 -4.13 -27.72
C GLU A 21 -2.46 -3.99 -28.89
N GLY A 22 -3.61 -4.67 -28.83
CA GLY A 22 -4.68 -4.56 -29.84
C GLY A 22 -5.38 -3.20 -29.88
N ALA A 23 -5.12 -2.31 -28.91
CA ALA A 23 -5.66 -0.95 -28.83
C ALA A 23 -4.68 0.13 -29.34
N LYS A 24 -3.47 -0.25 -29.77
CA LYS A 24 -2.40 0.69 -30.16
C LYS A 24 -2.69 1.48 -31.43
N ASP A 25 -3.52 0.96 -32.34
CA ASP A 25 -3.85 1.66 -33.59
C ASP A 25 -4.83 2.83 -33.40
N ALA A 26 -5.41 3.04 -32.21
CA ALA A 26 -6.42 4.06 -31.99
C ALA A 26 -5.97 5.34 -31.25
N VAL A 27 -4.93 5.34 -30.41
CA VAL A 27 -4.69 6.52 -29.54
C VAL A 27 -3.21 6.70 -29.16
N ALA A 28 -2.52 7.64 -29.81
CA ALA A 28 -1.20 8.14 -29.40
C ALA A 28 -1.16 8.77 -27.99
N GLY A 29 -2.32 8.92 -27.32
CA GLY A 29 -2.45 9.29 -25.90
C GLY A 29 -2.62 8.13 -24.90
N ALA A 30 -2.67 6.86 -25.34
CA ALA A 30 -2.96 5.72 -24.45
C ALA A 30 -1.75 5.20 -23.68
N GLY A 31 -0.53 5.38 -24.19
CA GLY A 31 0.69 4.85 -23.55
C GLY A 31 0.96 5.41 -22.16
N LYS A 32 0.71 6.71 -21.95
CA LYS A 32 0.91 7.37 -20.64
C LYS A 32 -0.08 6.85 -19.60
N VAL A 33 -1.35 6.70 -19.98
CA VAL A 33 -2.42 6.20 -19.10
C VAL A 33 -2.22 4.73 -18.75
N VAL A 34 -1.68 3.92 -19.67
CA VAL A 34 -1.32 2.52 -19.39
C VAL A 34 -0.13 2.43 -18.43
N GLY A 35 0.88 3.30 -18.58
CA GLY A 35 2.02 3.40 -17.66
C GLY A 35 1.59 3.79 -16.23
N GLU A 36 0.85 4.88 -16.09
CA GLU A 36 0.36 5.38 -14.78
C GLU A 36 -0.51 4.35 -14.04
N LYS A 37 -1.35 3.59 -14.77
CA LYS A 37 -2.17 2.52 -14.18
C LYS A 37 -1.34 1.33 -13.71
N LYS A 38 -0.29 0.95 -14.45
CA LYS A 38 0.65 -0.11 -14.06
C LYS A 38 1.40 0.28 -12.79
N ASP A 39 1.88 1.53 -12.72
CA ASP A 39 2.60 2.06 -11.56
C ASP A 39 1.69 2.08 -10.32
N ALA A 40 0.44 2.52 -10.47
CA ALA A 40 -0.53 2.50 -9.37
C ALA A 40 -0.92 1.08 -8.93
N ALA A 41 -0.85 0.07 -9.80
CA ALA A 41 -1.08 -1.33 -9.43
C ALA A 41 0.11 -1.90 -8.64
N MET A 42 1.34 -1.62 -9.07
CA MET A 42 2.56 -2.02 -8.36
C MET A 42 2.63 -1.41 -6.96
N LEU A 43 2.37 -0.11 -6.83
CA LEU A 43 2.30 0.58 -5.55
C LEU A 43 1.26 -0.04 -4.59
N ARG A 44 0.11 -0.49 -5.11
CA ARG A 44 -0.90 -1.17 -4.28
C ARG A 44 -0.47 -2.58 -3.84
N LEU A 45 0.26 -3.30 -4.68
CA LEU A 45 0.84 -4.60 -4.29
C LEU A 45 1.89 -4.42 -3.19
N ASP A 46 2.75 -3.41 -3.31
CA ASP A 46 3.73 -3.07 -2.28
C ASP A 46 3.06 -2.67 -0.97
N LEU A 47 1.97 -1.89 -1.04
CA LEU A 47 1.15 -1.53 0.13
C LEU A 47 0.60 -2.77 0.84
N LEU A 48 0.04 -3.74 0.10
CA LEU A 48 -0.48 -4.99 0.66
C LEU A 48 0.64 -5.81 1.32
N ARG A 49 1.81 -5.89 0.67
CA ARG A 49 2.98 -6.57 1.20
C ARG A 49 3.45 -5.93 2.51
N LEU A 50 3.68 -4.62 2.52
CA LEU A 50 4.18 -3.89 3.70
C LEU A 50 3.23 -4.02 4.89
N ARG A 51 1.92 -3.91 4.65
CA ARG A 51 0.91 -4.15 5.70
C ARG A 51 0.99 -5.56 6.26
N SER A 52 1.12 -6.58 5.39
CA SER A 52 1.31 -7.96 5.85
C SER A 52 2.61 -8.13 6.64
N GLU A 53 3.67 -7.40 6.29
CA GLU A 53 4.92 -7.42 7.06
C GLU A 53 4.72 -6.78 8.44
N CYS A 54 4.04 -5.63 8.55
CA CYS A 54 3.69 -5.00 9.82
C CYS A 54 2.87 -5.96 10.73
N GLU A 55 1.83 -6.59 10.20
CA GLU A 55 1.02 -7.57 10.93
C GLU A 55 1.85 -8.75 11.47
N SER A 56 2.83 -9.22 10.69
CA SER A 56 3.78 -10.24 11.14
C SER A 56 4.61 -9.74 12.33
N ARG A 57 5.14 -8.50 12.27
CA ARG A 57 5.93 -7.93 13.37
C ARG A 57 5.10 -7.70 14.61
N PHE A 58 3.87 -7.20 14.49
CA PHE A 58 2.95 -7.08 15.63
C PHE A 58 2.65 -8.44 16.27
N SER A 59 2.47 -9.48 15.46
CA SER A 59 2.31 -10.84 15.95
C SER A 59 3.55 -11.34 16.71
N GLU A 60 4.75 -11.04 16.21
CA GLU A 60 6.01 -11.35 16.90
C GLU A 60 6.20 -10.57 18.21
N ILE A 61 5.81 -9.29 18.24
CA ILE A 61 5.79 -8.49 19.47
C ILE A 61 4.87 -9.14 20.50
N GLY A 62 3.65 -9.52 20.11
CA GLY A 62 2.70 -10.19 21.00
C GLY A 62 3.23 -11.53 21.54
N ARG A 63 3.89 -12.33 20.70
CA ARG A 63 4.55 -13.57 21.13
C ARG A 63 5.69 -13.30 22.11
N THR A 64 6.53 -12.30 21.83
CA THR A 64 7.65 -11.91 22.69
C THR A 64 7.16 -11.47 24.05
N PHE A 65 6.14 -10.60 24.07
CA PHE A 65 5.49 -10.14 25.29
C PHE A 65 4.89 -11.30 26.10
N TYR A 66 4.20 -12.24 25.44
CA TYR A 66 3.67 -13.42 26.09
C TYR A 66 4.77 -14.26 26.76
N LEU A 67 5.83 -14.59 26.02
CA LEU A 67 6.93 -15.43 26.53
C LEU A 67 7.65 -14.78 27.72
N MET A 68 7.87 -13.47 27.66
CA MET A 68 8.44 -12.68 28.75
C MET A 68 7.59 -12.79 30.02
N ASN A 69 6.28 -12.55 29.92
CA ASN A 69 5.37 -12.60 31.08
C ASN A 69 5.09 -14.03 31.58
N ALA A 70 5.22 -15.03 30.71
CA ALA A 70 5.12 -16.44 31.07
C ALA A 70 6.41 -16.97 31.75
N GLY A 71 7.48 -16.17 31.82
CA GLY A 71 8.79 -16.62 32.30
C GLY A 71 9.44 -17.67 31.40
N ALA A 72 8.99 -17.80 30.15
CA ALA A 72 9.45 -18.77 29.17
C ALA A 72 10.39 -18.15 28.12
N TRP A 73 10.88 -16.94 28.36
CA TRP A 73 11.85 -16.29 27.47
C TRP A 73 13.20 -17.03 27.53
N PRO A 74 13.83 -17.32 26.39
CA PRO A 74 15.10 -18.02 26.36
C PRO A 74 16.19 -17.26 27.15
N SER A 75 16.87 -17.97 28.03
CA SER A 75 18.05 -17.43 28.73
C SER A 75 19.29 -17.54 27.82
N GLY A 76 20.17 -16.54 27.87
CA GLY A 76 21.44 -16.55 27.12
C GLY A 76 21.37 -16.01 25.67
N GLY A 77 20.27 -15.36 25.29
CA GLY A 77 20.10 -14.65 24.02
C GLY A 77 19.81 -13.15 24.19
N GLU A 78 19.28 -12.52 23.15
CA GLU A 78 18.76 -11.15 23.24
C GLU A 78 17.62 -11.06 24.28
N THR A 79 17.51 -9.92 24.95
CA THR A 79 16.42 -9.71 25.91
C THR A 79 15.10 -9.50 25.18
N ALA A 80 13.99 -9.84 25.85
CA ALA A 80 12.66 -9.65 25.29
C ALA A 80 12.39 -8.16 24.97
N GLU A 81 12.87 -7.26 25.82
CA GLU A 81 12.75 -5.82 25.64
C GLU A 81 13.47 -5.36 24.38
N HIS A 82 14.70 -5.83 24.15
CA HIS A 82 15.47 -5.46 22.97
C HIS A 82 14.85 -6.03 21.69
N ARG A 83 14.31 -7.26 21.75
CA ARG A 83 13.56 -7.83 20.62
C ARG A 83 12.31 -7.00 20.29
N ILE A 84 11.54 -6.57 21.30
CA ILE A 84 10.38 -5.71 21.09
C ILE A 84 10.80 -4.37 20.49
N GLU A 85 11.86 -3.75 21.01
CA GLU A 85 12.40 -2.48 20.48
C GLU A 85 12.79 -2.61 19.01
N SER A 86 13.51 -3.67 18.65
CA SER A 86 13.89 -3.96 17.26
C SER A 86 12.67 -4.11 16.35
N LEU A 87 11.67 -4.89 16.77
CA LEU A 87 10.43 -5.08 16.01
C LEU A 87 9.62 -3.78 15.86
N LEU A 88 9.59 -2.92 16.88
CA LEU A 88 8.93 -1.62 16.82
C LEU A 88 9.63 -0.67 15.84
N GLY A 89 10.97 -0.66 15.82
CA GLY A 89 11.75 0.10 14.84
C GLY A 89 11.46 -0.36 13.41
N GLU A 90 11.43 -1.68 13.20
CA GLU A 90 11.06 -2.31 11.94
C GLU A 90 9.64 -1.96 11.46
N VAL A 91 8.68 -1.85 12.37
CA VAL A 91 7.31 -1.40 12.06
C VAL A 91 7.31 0.07 11.70
N GLY A 92 8.02 0.91 12.47
CA GLY A 92 8.11 2.34 12.20
C GLY A 92 8.65 2.65 10.80
N GLU A 93 9.71 1.96 10.38
CA GLU A 93 10.26 2.10 9.03
C GLU A 93 9.23 1.76 7.94
N ARG A 94 8.51 0.65 8.12
CA ARG A 94 7.49 0.19 7.16
C ARG A 94 6.29 1.13 7.11
N GLU A 95 5.86 1.67 8.25
CA GLU A 95 4.78 2.68 8.30
C GLU A 95 5.18 3.96 7.54
N MET A 96 6.45 4.37 7.59
CA MET A 96 6.95 5.47 6.74
C MET A 96 6.84 5.12 5.25
N GLN A 97 7.22 3.90 4.86
CA GLN A 97 7.11 3.44 3.47
C GLN A 97 5.64 3.36 3.00
N VAL A 98 4.74 2.89 3.87
CA VAL A 98 3.29 2.87 3.63
C VAL A 98 2.78 4.29 3.40
N SER A 99 3.16 5.25 4.24
CA SER A 99 2.79 6.66 4.10
C SER A 99 3.26 7.25 2.76
N ASP A 100 4.51 6.97 2.37
CA ASP A 100 5.05 7.44 1.10
C ASP A 100 4.32 6.83 -0.12
N ILE A 101 3.99 5.53 -0.07
CA ILE A 101 3.22 4.88 -1.13
C ILE A 101 1.81 5.47 -1.23
N LEU A 102 1.14 5.73 -0.10
CA LEU A 102 -0.18 6.37 -0.10
C LEU A 102 -0.14 7.79 -0.68
N ARG A 103 0.92 8.55 -0.39
CA ARG A 103 1.16 9.87 -1.00
C ARG A 103 1.31 9.76 -2.52
N ARG A 104 2.18 8.86 -3.01
CA ARG A 104 2.39 8.63 -4.46
C ARG A 104 1.10 8.18 -5.16
N LEU A 105 0.31 7.31 -4.54
CA LEU A 105 -0.99 6.89 -5.07
C LEU A 105 -1.97 8.06 -5.16
N SER A 106 -1.97 8.97 -4.18
CA SER A 106 -2.78 10.19 -4.22
C SER A 106 -2.37 11.10 -5.37
N GLU A 107 -1.06 11.30 -5.57
CA GLU A 107 -0.51 12.11 -6.67
C GLU A 107 -0.89 11.54 -8.04
N LEU A 108 -0.74 10.22 -8.23
CA LEU A 108 -1.15 9.53 -9.46
C LEU A 108 -2.66 9.60 -9.70
N SER A 109 -3.48 9.71 -8.65
CA SER A 109 -4.94 9.77 -8.79
C SER A 109 -5.44 11.14 -9.27
N GLY A 110 -4.62 12.20 -9.16
CA GLY A 110 -5.02 13.57 -9.52
C GLY A 110 -6.18 14.13 -8.69
N LYS A 111 -6.53 13.51 -7.55
CA LYS A 111 -7.63 13.92 -6.68
C LYS A 111 -7.14 14.81 -5.55
N SER A 112 -7.83 15.91 -5.28
CA SER A 112 -7.58 16.79 -4.14
C SER A 112 -8.47 16.40 -2.96
N ALA A 113 -7.95 16.48 -1.74
CA ALA A 113 -8.76 16.23 -0.55
C ALA A 113 -9.72 17.41 -0.29
N CYS A 114 -10.97 17.11 0.06
CA CYS A 114 -11.92 18.15 0.49
C CYS A 114 -11.41 18.82 1.77
N PRO A 115 -11.28 20.16 1.81
CA PRO A 115 -10.79 20.86 3.01
C PRO A 115 -11.73 20.75 4.20
N SER A 116 -13.01 20.45 3.97
CA SER A 116 -14.01 20.35 5.05
C SER A 116 -14.20 18.94 5.62
N CYS A 117 -13.91 17.87 4.86
CA CYS A 117 -14.16 16.51 5.33
C CYS A 117 -13.06 15.50 5.00
N GLY A 118 -12.01 15.91 4.28
CA GLY A 118 -10.85 15.07 3.95
C GLY A 118 -11.06 14.04 2.83
N LYS A 119 -12.28 13.84 2.33
CA LYS A 119 -12.53 12.85 1.26
C LYS A 119 -11.95 13.31 -0.10
N PRO A 120 -11.43 12.39 -0.92
CA PRO A 120 -10.87 12.72 -2.22
C PRO A 120 -11.96 13.23 -3.17
N CYS A 121 -11.65 14.31 -3.85
CA CYS A 121 -12.50 14.99 -4.83
C CYS A 121 -11.75 15.11 -6.15
N ASP A 122 -12.48 15.03 -7.26
CA ASP A 122 -11.88 15.14 -8.58
C ASP A 122 -11.36 16.58 -8.82
N ALA A 123 -10.22 16.69 -9.51
CA ALA A 123 -9.65 17.97 -9.89
C ALA A 123 -10.65 18.75 -10.77
N GLY A 124 -11.27 19.80 -10.19
CA GLY A 124 -12.25 20.64 -10.87
C GLY A 124 -13.69 20.51 -10.36
N ALA A 125 -13.97 19.59 -9.42
CA ALA A 125 -15.29 19.50 -8.79
C ALA A 125 -15.65 20.80 -8.05
N ALA A 126 -16.85 21.34 -8.28
CA ALA A 126 -17.32 22.54 -7.60
C ALA A 126 -17.74 22.26 -6.14
N TYR A 127 -18.28 21.06 -5.89
CA TYR A 127 -18.77 20.61 -4.59
C TYR A 127 -18.23 19.23 -4.25
N CYS A 128 -18.08 18.95 -2.96
CA CYS A 128 -17.65 17.65 -2.47
C CYS A 128 -18.78 16.62 -2.64
N PRO A 129 -18.56 15.50 -3.34
CA PRO A 129 -19.58 14.46 -3.51
C PRO A 129 -19.92 13.74 -2.19
N ALA A 130 -19.08 13.87 -1.17
CA ALA A 130 -19.28 13.22 0.12
C ALA A 130 -20.03 14.08 1.14
N CYS A 131 -19.83 15.40 1.14
CA CYS A 131 -20.41 16.28 2.17
C CYS A 131 -21.14 17.50 1.61
N GLY A 132 -21.19 17.68 0.28
CA GLY A 132 -21.90 18.77 -0.39
C GLY A 132 -21.27 20.16 -0.25
N LYS A 133 -20.19 20.33 0.53
CA LYS A 133 -19.53 21.62 0.71
C LYS A 133 -18.75 22.04 -0.55
N PRO A 134 -18.71 23.35 -0.87
CA PRO A 134 -17.96 23.85 -2.01
C PRO A 134 -16.46 23.58 -1.84
N LEU A 135 -15.79 23.21 -2.94
CA LEU A 135 -14.36 22.90 -2.98
C LEU A 135 -13.52 24.07 -3.51
N LYS A 136 -14.18 25.06 -4.12
CA LYS A 136 -13.59 26.34 -4.48
C LYS A 136 -14.10 27.39 -3.49
N GLY A 137 -13.18 27.96 -2.72
CA GLY A 137 -13.28 29.24 -2.03
C GLY A 137 -12.04 30.03 -2.41
#